data_AF-A0A6M5YF66-F1
#
_entry.id   AF-A0A6M5YF66-F1
#
_cell.length_a   1.000
_cell.length_b   1.000
_cell.length_c   1.000
_cell.angle_alpha   90.00
_cell.angle_beta   90.00
_cell.angle_gamma   90.00
#
_symmetry.space_group_name_H-M   'P 1'
#
loop_
_entity.id
_entity.type
_entity.pdbx_description
1 polymer ?
#
loop_
_entity_poly.entity_id
_entity_poly.type
_entity_poly.pdbx_seq_one_letter_code
_entity_poly.pdbx_strand_id
1 'polypeptide(L)'
;MPVLPVAHFTWQVLRTIKRSPQPLTGRALRLVPNRRTKDGTFLTELVDQGLLSRVTGAASDPFVATYALTDRGEYAAEFGECDMPVKARTIEPATTSRAKTIKKGKGVRRGGK
;
A
#
# COMPACT_ATOMS: atom_id res chain seq x y z
N MET A 1 19.16 -10.25 11.46
CA MET A 1 17.98 -10.34 10.58
C MET A 1 18.49 -10.42 9.15
N PRO A 2 17.79 -11.07 8.20
CA PRO A 2 18.25 -11.09 6.82
C PRO A 2 18.17 -9.67 6.24
N VAL A 3 19.32 -9.14 5.84
CA VAL A 3 19.42 -7.90 5.06
C VAL A 3 19.08 -8.26 3.62
N LEU A 4 18.08 -7.57 3.06
CA LEU A 4 17.64 -7.80 1.68
C LEU A 4 17.93 -6.56 0.83
N PRO A 5 18.32 -6.75 -0.45
CA PRO A 5 18.49 -5.64 -1.36
C PRO A 5 17.14 -4.96 -1.61
N VAL A 6 17.14 -3.64 -1.59
CA VAL A 6 15.97 -2.83 -1.92
C VAL A 6 15.82 -2.76 -3.43
N ALA A 7 14.60 -2.95 -3.92
CA ALA A 7 14.33 -2.80 -5.35
C ALA A 7 14.73 -1.39 -5.82
N HIS A 8 15.36 -1.30 -7.00
CA HIS A 8 15.91 -0.03 -7.51
C HIS A 8 14.90 1.13 -7.52
N PHE A 9 13.65 0.85 -7.91
CA PHE A 9 12.57 1.84 -7.88
C PHE A 9 12.30 2.37 -6.47
N THR A 10 12.21 1.48 -5.47
CA THR A 10 12.03 1.87 -4.07
C THR A 10 13.20 2.73 -3.60
N TRP A 11 14.42 2.34 -3.93
CA TRP A 11 15.61 3.11 -3.59
C TRP A 11 15.57 4.53 -4.19
N GLN A 12 15.12 4.70 -5.43
CA GLN A 12 14.93 6.02 -6.04
C GLN A 12 13.88 6.87 -5.29
N VAL A 13 12.78 6.27 -4.86
CA VAL A 13 11.73 6.95 -4.08
C VAL A 13 12.28 7.40 -2.72
N LEU A 14 13.01 6.54 -2.02
CA LEU A 14 13.63 6.90 -0.74
C LEU A 14 14.64 8.04 -0.91
N ARG A 15 15.46 7.97 -1.97
CA ARG A 15 16.47 8.99 -2.25
C ARG A 15 15.87 10.33 -2.65
N THR A 16 14.71 10.34 -3.30
CA THR A 16 14.02 11.59 -3.63
C THR A 16 13.48 12.29 -2.39
N ILE A 17 12.96 11.54 -1.42
CA ILE A 17 12.57 12.11 -0.11
C ILE A 17 13.80 12.58 0.66
N LYS A 18 14.90 11.80 0.67
CA LYS A 18 16.13 12.20 1.36
C LYS A 18 16.71 13.51 0.83
N ARG A 19 16.57 13.76 -0.47
CA ARG A 19 17.05 15.00 -1.11
C ARG A 19 16.15 16.21 -0.85
N SER A 20 14.90 16.00 -0.45
CA SER A 20 13.98 17.08 -0.14
C SER A 20 14.00 17.42 1.35
N PRO A 21 14.10 18.71 1.73
CA PRO A 21 14.06 19.13 3.13
C PRO A 21 12.64 19.06 3.74
N GLN A 22 11.61 18.82 2.93
CA GLN A 22 10.21 18.79 3.36
C GLN A 22 9.55 17.44 3.02
N PRO A 23 8.54 17.01 3.81
CA PRO A 23 7.74 15.84 3.49
C PRO A 23 7.10 15.97 2.10
N LEU A 24 7.28 14.96 1.26
CA LEU A 24 6.77 14.97 -0.11
C LEU A 24 5.38 14.33 -0.18
N THR A 25 4.56 14.83 -1.09
CA THR A 25 3.26 14.23 -1.39
C THR A 25 3.43 12.91 -2.14
N GLY A 26 2.52 11.97 -1.94
CA GLY A 26 2.53 10.70 -2.68
C GLY A 26 2.51 10.86 -4.20
N ARG A 27 1.93 11.96 -4.72
CA ARG A 27 2.03 12.34 -6.14
C ARG A 27 3.46 12.60 -6.58
N ALA A 28 4.22 13.38 -5.82
CA ALA A 28 5.62 13.67 -6.13
C ALA A 28 6.49 12.41 -6.06
N LEU A 29 6.12 11.44 -5.22
CA LEU A 29 6.81 10.16 -5.10
C LEU A 29 6.50 9.17 -6.22
N ARG A 30 5.53 9.46 -7.08
CA ARG A 30 5.23 8.67 -8.27
C ARG A 30 6.21 9.01 -9.40
N LEU A 31 7.47 8.59 -9.24
CA LEU A 31 8.55 8.87 -10.20
C LEU A 31 8.31 8.25 -11.57
N VAL A 32 7.70 7.06 -11.61
CA VAL A 32 7.37 6.35 -12.84
C VAL A 32 5.87 6.04 -12.86
N PRO A 33 5.11 6.54 -13.84
CA PRO A 33 3.71 6.20 -14.00
C PRO A 33 3.59 4.80 -14.63
N ASN A 34 3.45 3.76 -13.81
CA ASN A 34 3.22 2.39 -14.28
C ASN A 34 1.97 1.80 -13.61
N ARG A 35 1.59 0.57 -13.98
CA ARG A 35 0.42 -0.11 -13.42
C ARG A 35 0.53 -0.33 -11.90
N ARG A 36 1.74 -0.59 -11.39
CA ARG A 36 2.01 -0.81 -9.96
C ARG A 36 1.88 0.46 -9.12
N THR A 37 2.26 1.60 -9.68
CA THR A 37 2.22 2.91 -8.98
C THR A 37 0.90 3.65 -9.20
N LYS A 38 -0.01 3.10 -10.01
CA LYS A 38 -1.30 3.73 -10.33
C LYS A 38 -2.18 3.90 -9.10
N ASP A 39 -2.24 2.88 -8.26
CA ASP A 39 -3.22 2.81 -7.15
C ASP A 39 -2.62 3.32 -5.83
N GLY A 40 -1.34 3.70 -5.81
CA GLY A 40 -0.66 4.21 -4.62
C GLY A 40 -0.35 3.14 -3.56
N THR A 41 -0.69 1.87 -3.83
CA THR A 41 -0.40 0.71 -2.96
C THR A 41 1.06 0.60 -2.58
N PHE A 42 1.99 0.97 -3.48
CA PHE A 42 3.42 0.98 -3.16
C PHE A 42 3.77 1.90 -1.98
N LEU A 43 3.07 3.03 -1.79
CA LEU A 43 3.32 3.91 -0.64
C LEU A 43 2.86 3.26 0.66
N THR A 44 1.73 2.54 0.62
CA THR A 44 1.26 1.76 1.77
C THR A 44 2.23 0.63 2.10
N GLU A 45 2.73 -0.10 1.09
CA GLU A 45 3.76 -1.14 1.28
C GLU A 45 5.02 -0.58 1.98
N LEU A 46 5.49 0.60 1.56
CA LEU A 46 6.67 1.24 2.15
C LEU A 46 6.45 1.71 3.59
N VAL A 47 5.24 2.19 3.90
CA VAL A 47 4.86 2.50 5.28
C VAL A 47 4.77 1.23 6.13
N ASP A 48 4.16 0.17 5.60
CA ASP A 48 4.06 -1.11 6.28
C ASP A 48 5.43 -1.76 6.52
N GLN A 49 6.39 -1.55 5.62
CA GLN A 49 7.77 -1.99 5.80
C GLN A 49 8.55 -1.12 6.81
N GLY A 50 7.97 0.00 7.25
CA GLY A 50 8.61 0.96 8.14
C GLY A 50 9.74 1.73 7.47
N LEU A 51 9.75 1.84 6.14
CA LEU A 51 10.69 2.65 5.37
C LEU A 51 10.19 4.10 5.23
N LEU A 52 8.87 4.28 5.23
CA LEU A 52 8.23 5.59 5.22
C LEU A 52 7.32 5.75 6.43
N SER A 53 7.18 7.00 6.86
CA SER A 53 6.16 7.42 7.81
C SER A 53 5.22 8.40 7.12
N ARG A 54 3.91 8.23 7.34
CA ARG A 54 2.91 9.18 6.83
C ARG A 54 2.78 10.33 7.83
N VAL A 55 3.06 11.55 7.37
CA VAL A 55 3.04 12.76 8.21
C VAL A 55 1.66 13.39 8.21
N THR A 56 1.01 13.48 7.05
CA THR A 56 -0.36 14.00 6.91
C THR A 56 -1.18 13.20 5.91
N GLY A 57 -2.51 13.30 6.02
CA GLY A 57 -3.47 12.67 5.11
C GLY A 57 -3.87 11.25 5.51
N ALA A 58 -4.81 10.69 4.76
CA ALA A 58 -5.39 9.37 5.02
C ALA A 58 -4.79 8.27 4.13
N ALA A 59 -4.92 7.02 4.57
CA ALA A 59 -4.53 5.85 3.76
C ALA A 59 -5.38 5.70 2.50
N SER A 60 -6.62 6.20 2.55
CA SER A 60 -7.57 6.19 1.42
C SER A 60 -7.11 7.05 0.25
N ASP A 61 -6.30 8.09 0.51
CA ASP A 61 -5.82 9.05 -0.48
C ASP A 61 -4.28 9.12 -0.47
N PRO A 62 -3.59 8.03 -0.87
CA PRO A 62 -2.14 7.91 -0.74
C PRO A 62 -1.38 8.98 -1.53
N PHE A 63 -1.98 9.54 -2.58
CA PHE A 63 -1.35 10.55 -3.41
C PHE A 63 -1.40 11.97 -2.82
N VAL A 64 -2.41 12.26 -1.98
CA VAL A 64 -2.55 13.55 -1.30
C VAL A 64 -1.77 13.55 0.01
N ALA A 65 -1.63 12.38 0.64
CA ALA A 65 -0.84 12.20 1.83
C ALA A 65 0.63 12.61 1.64
N THR A 66 1.24 13.10 2.72
CA THR A 66 2.67 13.42 2.77
C THR A 66 3.45 12.37 3.53
N TYR A 67 4.68 12.12 3.09
CA TYR A 67 5.53 11.08 3.61
C TYR A 67 6.92 11.62 3.96
N ALA A 68 7.47 11.11 5.05
CA ALA A 68 8.83 11.34 5.50
C ALA A 68 9.57 10.00 5.64
N LEU A 69 10.90 10.06 5.62
CA LEU A 69 11.73 8.90 5.90
C LEU A 69 11.72 8.56 7.39
N THR A 70 11.80 7.27 7.68
CA THR A 70 12.16 6.76 9.01
C THR A 70 13.68 6.51 9.06
N ASP A 71 14.25 6.25 10.23
CA ASP A 71 15.66 5.87 10.37
C ASP A 71 16.05 4.69 9.45
N ARG A 72 15.15 3.71 9.30
CA ARG A 72 15.35 2.57 8.40
C ARG A 72 15.28 2.95 6.94
N GLY A 73 14.33 3.84 6.58
CA GLY A 73 14.22 4.38 5.24
C GLY A 73 15.45 5.19 4.83
N GLU A 74 16.02 5.93 5.76
CA GLU A 74 17.24 6.73 5.54
C GLU A 74 18.46 5.83 5.32
N TYR A 75 18.62 4.80 6.15
CA TYR A 75 19.65 3.78 5.93
C TYR A 75 19.49 3.10 4.57
N ALA A 76 18.27 2.69 4.23
CA ALA A 76 17.95 2.08 2.95
C ALA A 76 18.22 3.02 1.75
N ALA A 77 18.03 4.34 1.92
CA ALA A 77 18.33 5.34 0.89
C ALA A 77 19.86 5.48 0.64
N GLU A 78 20.68 5.28 1.67
CA GLU A 78 22.14 5.37 1.59
C GLU A 78 22.74 4.10 0.98
N PHE A 79 22.41 2.95 1.56
CA PHE A 79 23.09 1.69 1.29
C PHE A 79 22.36 0.81 0.26
N GLY A 80 21.10 1.12 -0.06
CA GLY A 80 20.31 0.30 -0.98
C GLY A 80 19.89 -1.05 -0.38
N GLU A 81 20.07 -1.22 0.92
CA GLU A 81 19.83 -2.45 1.67
C GLU A 81 19.03 -2.12 2.93
N CYS A 82 18.14 -3.02 3.35
CA CYS A 82 17.44 -2.86 4.63
C CYS A 82 17.19 -4.19 5.33
N ASP A 83 17.22 -4.16 6.66
CA ASP A 83 16.70 -5.24 7.48
C ASP A 83 15.20 -5.34 7.26
N MET A 84 14.75 -6.36 6.54
CA MET A 84 13.32 -6.64 6.42
C MET A 84 12.87 -7.40 7.66
N PRO A 85 11.95 -6.86 8.48
CA PRO A 85 11.30 -7.69 9.48
C PRO A 85 10.52 -8.75 8.71
N VAL A 86 10.78 -10.03 9.00
CA VAL A 86 9.98 -11.13 8.47
C VAL A 86 8.60 -10.98 9.07
N LYS A 87 7.73 -10.21 8.41
CA LYS A 87 6.31 -10.17 8.77
C LYS A 87 5.76 -11.56 8.48
N ALA A 88 5.61 -12.37 9.53
CA ALA A 88 4.73 -13.51 9.50
C ALA A 88 3.37 -12.97 9.03
N ARG A 89 2.99 -13.34 7.82
CA ARG A 89 1.72 -12.95 7.23
C ARG A 89 0.65 -13.62 8.08
N THR A 90 0.14 -12.94 9.09
CA THR A 90 -1.08 -13.37 9.79
C THR A 90 -2.19 -13.25 8.76
N ILE A 91 -2.50 -14.37 8.12
CA ILE A 91 -3.66 -14.52 7.27
C ILE A 91 -4.85 -14.52 8.23
N GLU A 92 -5.42 -13.35 8.53
CA GLU A 92 -6.75 -13.32 9.13
C GLU A 92 -7.71 -13.89 8.09
N PRO A 93 -8.42 -14.99 8.37
CA PRO A 93 -9.31 -15.61 7.40
C PRO A 93 -10.46 -14.65 7.12
N ALA A 94 -10.48 -14.10 5.92
CA ALA A 94 -11.59 -13.31 5.41
C ALA A 94 -12.87 -14.15 5.48
N THR A 95 -13.75 -13.83 6.43
CA THR A 95 -15.09 -14.37 6.52
C THR A 95 -15.86 -13.93 5.28
N THR A 96 -15.96 -14.85 4.32
CA THR A 96 -16.81 -14.69 3.13
C THR A 96 -18.27 -14.72 3.58
N SER A 97 -18.86 -13.56 3.88
CA SER A 97 -20.31 -13.42 3.93
C SER A 97 -20.83 -13.14 2.52
N ARG A 98 -21.10 -14.23 1.79
CA ARG A 98 -21.75 -14.19 0.48
C ARG A 98 -23.23 -13.89 0.69
N ALA A 99 -23.61 -12.60 0.67
CA ALA A 99 -25.01 -12.18 0.68
C ALA A 99 -25.71 -12.67 -0.60
N LYS A 100 -26.55 -13.70 -0.45
CA LYS A 100 -27.37 -14.28 -1.52
C LYS A 100 -28.72 -13.56 -1.55
N THR A 101 -28.81 -12.47 -2.31
CA THR A 101 -30.12 -11.88 -2.67
C THR A 101 -30.60 -12.53 -3.97
N ILE A 102 -31.49 -13.51 -3.87
CA ILE A 102 -32.27 -14.00 -5.01
C ILE A 102 -33.75 -13.65 -4.77
N LYS A 103 -34.27 -12.84 -5.70
CA LYS A 103 -35.60 -12.27 -5.76
C LYS A 103 -36.70 -13.34 -5.68
N LYS A 104 -37.70 -13.09 -4.82
CA LYS A 104 -38.90 -13.92 -4.61
C LYS A 104 -39.90 -13.66 -5.75
N GLY A 105 -39.96 -14.55 -6.74
CA GLY A 105 -41.03 -14.58 -7.73
C GLY A 105 -42.32 -15.15 -7.11
N LYS A 106 -43.38 -14.34 -7.08
CA LYS A 106 -44.73 -14.69 -6.58
C LYS A 106 -45.68 -14.74 -7.79
N GLY A 107 -46.36 -15.87 -7.99
CA GLY A 107 -47.38 -16.05 -9.05
C GLY A 107 -47.79 -17.53 -9.19
N VAL A 108 -48.54 -18.07 -8.24
CA VAL A 108 -50.00 -18.34 -8.31
C VAL A 108 -50.35 -19.57 -9.16
N ARG A 109 -50.76 -20.64 -8.46
CA ARG A 109 -51.50 -21.81 -8.95
C ARG A 109 -52.98 -21.46 -9.14
N ARG A 110 -53.64 -22.07 -10.14
CA ARG A 110 -55.06 -22.51 -10.19
C ARG A 110 -55.27 -23.21 -11.55
N GLY A 111 -55.48 -24.53 -11.59
CA GLY A 111 -56.81 -25.17 -11.59
C GLY A 111 -57.40 -25.11 -13.02
N GLY A 112 -57.58 -26.20 -13.77
CA GLY A 112 -58.33 -27.39 -13.43
C GLY A 112 -59.78 -27.23 -13.90
N LYS A 113 -60.06 -27.55 -15.16
CA LYS A 113 -61.33 -28.13 -15.63
C LYS A 113 -61.13 -28.73 -17.02
#